data_AF-A0A834WHI6-F1
#
_entry.id   AF-A0A834WHI6-F1
#
_cell.length_a   1.000
_cell.length_b   1.000
_cell.length_c   1.000
_cell.angle_alpha   90.00
_cell.angle_beta   90.00
_cell.angle_gamma   90.00
#
_symmetry.space_group_name_H-M   'P 1'
#
loop_
_entity.id
_entity.type
_entity.pdbx_description
1 polymer ?
#
loop_
_entity_poly.entity_id
_entity_poly.type
_entity_poly.pdbx_seq_one_letter_code
_entity_poly.pdbx_strand_id
1 'polypeptide(L)' 'MASTQASLLLQKQLKDLCKNPVDGFSAGLVDENNIFEWSVTIIGPPDTL' A
#
# COMPACT_ATOMS: atom_id res chain seq x y z
N MET A 1 -20.62 -9.26 -3.33
CA MET A 1 -20.24 -9.31 -1.90
C MET A 1 -20.25 -7.88 -1.38
N ALA A 2 -20.90 -7.60 -0.24
CA ALA A 2 -20.86 -6.27 0.34
C ALA A 2 -19.42 -5.94 0.77
N SER A 3 -18.94 -4.73 0.47
CA SER A 3 -17.64 -4.27 0.94
C SER A 3 -17.64 -4.21 2.47
N THR A 4 -16.64 -4.82 3.10
CA THR A 4 -16.46 -4.75 4.55
C THR A 4 -15.84 -3.41 4.92
N GLN A 5 -16.06 -2.91 6.13
CA GLN A 5 -15.40 -1.68 6.60
C GLN A 5 -13.87 -1.77 6.46
N ALA A 6 -13.29 -2.95 6.67
CA ALA A 6 -11.87 -3.21 6.44
C ALA A 6 -11.46 -2.97 4.98
N SER A 7 -12.21 -3.50 4.02
CA SER A 7 -11.91 -3.27 2.58
C SER A 7 -12.00 -1.79 2.19
N LEU A 8 -12.97 -1.05 2.74
CA LEU A 8 -13.13 0.38 2.47
C LEU A 8 -11.97 1.20 3.05
N LEU A 9 -11.51 0.86 4.26
CA LEU A 9 -10.35 1.50 4.87
C LEU A 9 -9.08 1.27 4.06
N LEU A 10 -8.81 0.03 3.66
CA LEU A 10 -7.63 -0.33 2.88
C LEU A 10 -7.62 0.34 1.50
N GLN A 11 -8.78 0.41 0.83
CA GLN A 11 -8.92 1.16 -0.44
C GLN A 11 -8.61 2.65 -0.27
N LYS A 12 -9.07 3.27 0.83
CA LYS A 12 -8.76 4.66 1.14
C LYS A 12 -7.26 4.84 1.37
N GLN A 13 -6.65 3.99 2.18
CA GLN A 13 -5.20 4.05 2.49
C GLN A 13 -4.35 3.86 1.23
N LEU A 14 -4.70 2.91 0.36
CA LEU A 14 -4.02 2.70 -0.91
C LEU A 14 -4.10 3.96 -1.78
N LYS A 15 -5.29 4.56 -1.90
CA LYS A 15 -5.48 5.79 -2.67
C LYS A 15 -4.70 6.97 -2.10
N ASP A 16 -4.61 7.07 -0.78
CA ASP A 16 -3.86 8.13 -0.10
C ASP A 16 -2.35 7.95 -0.30
N LEU A 17 -1.83 6.71 -0.29
CA LEU A 17 -0.45 6.38 -0.63
C LEU A 17 -0.10 6.69 -2.09
N CYS A 18 -1.00 6.38 -3.04
CA CYS A 18 -0.78 6.72 -4.45
C CYS A 18 -0.74 8.25 -4.70
N LYS A 19 -1.49 9.02 -3.91
CA LYS A 19 -1.52 10.48 -4.01
C LYS A 19 -0.35 11.15 -3.28
N ASN A 20 0.04 10.59 -2.14
CA ASN A 20 1.11 11.10 -1.29
C ASN A 20 2.12 9.96 -1.09
N PRO A 21 2.99 9.73 -2.09
CA PRO A 21 4.02 8.70 -1.97
C PRO A 21 4.95 9.06 -0.80
N VAL A 22 5.43 8.03 -0.11
CA VAL A 22 6.37 8.19 1.00
C VAL A 22 7.76 7.82 0.51
N ASP A 23 8.74 8.66 0.80
CA ASP A 23 10.12 8.37 0.43
C ASP A 23 10.64 7.13 1.18
N GLY A 24 11.42 6.31 0.48
CA GLY A 24 12.03 5.12 1.07
C GLY A 24 11.14 3.87 1.06
N PHE A 25 9.87 3.95 0.64
CA PHE A 25 9.12 2.74 0.32
C PHE A 25 8.08 2.94 -0.78
N SER A 26 7.69 1.85 -1.43
CA SER A 26 6.55 1.79 -2.34
C SER A 26 5.67 0.61 -2.00
N ALA A 27 4.36 0.76 -2.18
CA ALA A 27 3.38 -0.26 -1.84
C ALA A 27 2.27 -0.32 -2.90
N GLY A 28 1.82 -1.51 -3.23
CA GLY A 28 0.73 -1.77 -4.18
C GLY A 28 0.10 -3.13 -3.94
N LEU A 29 -1.01 -3.42 -4.62
CA LEU A 29 -1.65 -4.73 -4.51
C LEU A 29 -0.92 -5.77 -5.36
N VAL A 30 -0.89 -7.01 -4.86
CA VAL A 30 -0.40 -8.16 -5.66
C VAL A 30 -1.42 -8.50 -6.75
N ASP A 31 -2.70 -8.46 -6.41
CA ASP A 31 -3.85 -8.63 -7.31
C ASP A 31 -4.90 -7.55 -7.01
N GLU A 32 -5.39 -6.85 -8.04
CA GLU A 32 -6.41 -5.80 -7.91
C GLU A 32 -7.75 -6.34 -7.35
N ASN A 33 -7.98 -7.65 -7.45
CA ASN A 33 -9.17 -8.30 -6.91
C ASN A 33 -9.05 -8.62 -5.40
N ASN A 34 -7.85 -8.52 -4.81
CA ASN A 34 -7.58 -8.84 -3.41
C ASN A 34 -6.93 -7.66 -2.67
N ILE A 35 -7.77 -6.78 -2.11
CA ILE A 35 -7.33 -5.61 -1.34
C ILE A 35 -6.55 -5.96 -0.05
N PHE A 36 -6.51 -7.22 0.36
CA PHE A 36 -5.81 -7.65 1.58
C PHE A 36 -4.38 -8.13 1.32
N GLU A 37 -3.95 -8.22 0.06
CA GLU A 37 -2.63 -8.71 -0.32
C GLU A 37 -1.80 -7.63 -1.01
N TRP A 38 -0.69 -7.26 -0.40
CA TRP A 38 0.12 -6.11 -0.79
C TRP A 38 1.56 -6.53 -1.05
N SER A 39 2.13 -5.99 -2.13
CA SER A 39 3.56 -5.99 -2.40
C SER A 39 4.14 -4.67 -1.90
N VAL A 40 5.20 -4.75 -1.10
CA VAL A 40 5.90 -3.58 -0.55
C VAL A 40 7.38 -3.70 -0.87
N THR A 41 7.94 -2.63 -1.41
CA THR A 41 9.39 -2.48 -1.61
C THR A 41 9.91 -1.40 -0.68
N ILE A 42 10.93 -1.71 0.11
CA ILE A 42 11.56 -0.77 1.04
C ILE A 42 12.98 -0.48 0.53
N ILE A 43 13.30 0.80 0.42
CA ILE A 43 14.63 1.28 0.07
C ILE A 43 15.32 1.62 1.40
N GLY A 44 16.46 0.98 1.66
CA GLY A 44 17.25 1.27 2.85
C GLY A 44 17.63 2.75 2.90
N PRO A 45 17.58 3.39 4.09
CA PRO A 45 18.01 4.77 4.23
C PRO A 45 19.48 4.92 3.82
N PRO A 46 19.89 6.10 3.31
CA PRO A 46 21.29 6.38 3.10
C PRO A 46 22.05 6.26 4.44
N ASP A 47 23.33 5.92 4.36
CA ASP A 47 24.27 5.90 5.50
C ASP A 47 24.09 4.80 6.55
N THR A 48 23.52 3.64 6.18
CA THR A 48 23.41 2.46 7.07
C THR A 48 24.27 1.25 6.64
N LEU A 49 25.47 1.48 6.12
CA LEU A 49 26.49 0.45 5.84
C LEU A 49 27.77 0.67 6.66
#